data_AF-A0AA39PN82-F1
#
_entry.id   AF-A0AA39PN82-F1
#
_cell.length_a   1.000
_cell.length_b   1.000
_cell.length_c   1.000
_cell.angle_alpha   90.00
_cell.angle_beta   90.00
_cell.angle_gamma   90.00
#
_symmetry.space_group_name_H-M   'P 1'
#
loop_
_entity.id
_entity.type
_entity.pdbx_description
1 polymer ?
#
loop_
_entity_poly.entity_id
_entity_poly.type
_entity_poly.pdbx_seq_one_letter_code
_entity_poly.pdbx_strand_id
1 'polypeptide(L)'
;MLALPLSLIFLLSTFSFSHCEPLNVTFREQPPNGTTSAVADNFLGISFELSSFDTLWGSTVDTIPDAMINYLHNINVRTSAPLRIRVGGNGMDGSTYVGSSIPKMLELTDPDAYFNDIPVNFGRVLFDIMNAMYDEVEPMQFIIGLSMRDPANDQNVLELAKDARELLGDRLDAMLLGNEPDLYAGHGTRTDYNLTTYISEIGHVIGDMEEQGIINGSVLGGPTICCGQWSLSDVIQAGLDQYPYKYYTVQHYPNHACQGPNDDNTNVTYYLSHLEVGPYLAWNSDGIALAKEDDIPVLLTEYNTVSCGGTNISSTFAAALWLIDAGLKSAERGFSGAYIHTREAGIQYNLFDPPASTSSEWITGAPYYAALFLAETFSASGNIVVDLNLNDSLHNPSATSAAYGVYDAGSTRGKIVLLNLSEKGDEQVYAIPANITASLHYRLLLAPSVLETSNISWAGQTVGGLGQLVGNQDTFYLDCIDGCTVTVPGAGAALVILGEPDDGDSFYYGNSTIKGFESINGSVNFAPDILTVLLMILVHVLVMRT
;
A
#
# COMPACT_ATOMS: atom_id res chain seq x y z
N MET A 1 81.71 -9.40 18.28
CA MET A 1 80.44 -8.67 18.06
C MET A 1 79.47 -9.64 17.42
N LEU A 2 78.48 -10.09 18.18
CA LEU A 2 77.40 -10.96 17.70
C LEU A 2 76.45 -10.14 16.82
N ALA A 3 76.06 -10.68 15.67
CA ALA A 3 74.94 -10.20 14.88
C ALA A 3 73.83 -11.27 14.90
N LEU A 4 72.67 -10.91 15.46
CA LEU A 4 71.45 -11.72 15.44
C LEU A 4 70.77 -11.65 14.05
N PRO A 5 70.02 -12.68 13.62
CA PRO A 5 69.09 -12.57 12.52
C PRO A 5 67.75 -11.98 13.00
N LEU A 6 67.21 -11.02 12.25
CA LEU A 6 65.89 -10.45 12.44
C LEU A 6 64.84 -11.44 11.90
N SER A 7 64.04 -12.04 12.77
CA SER A 7 62.88 -12.84 12.39
C SER A 7 61.73 -11.92 11.97
N LEU A 8 61.27 -12.06 10.72
CA LEU A 8 60.11 -11.37 10.17
C LEU A 8 58.84 -12.04 10.74
N ILE A 9 58.18 -11.39 11.69
CA ILE A 9 56.86 -11.82 12.20
C ILE A 9 55.80 -11.31 11.22
N PHE A 10 55.24 -12.21 10.41
CA PHE A 10 53.99 -11.97 9.71
C PHE A 10 52.85 -11.99 10.75
N LEU A 11 52.34 -10.83 11.13
CA LEU A 11 51.01 -10.75 11.75
C LEU A 11 49.98 -11.11 10.69
N LEU A 12 49.47 -12.34 10.72
CA LEU A 12 48.17 -12.62 10.13
C LEU A 12 47.13 -11.87 10.97
N SER A 13 46.62 -10.78 10.42
CA SER A 13 45.36 -10.19 10.86
C SER A 13 44.25 -11.19 10.59
N THR A 14 43.86 -11.94 11.62
CA THR A 14 42.61 -12.69 11.62
C THR A 14 41.48 -11.66 11.58
N PHE A 15 40.85 -11.49 10.41
CA PHE A 15 39.54 -10.88 10.34
C PHE A 15 38.59 -11.78 11.12
N SER A 16 38.26 -11.40 12.36
CA SER A 16 37.13 -11.97 13.06
C SER A 16 35.89 -11.53 12.31
N PHE A 17 35.35 -12.41 11.45
CA PHE A 17 33.98 -12.28 11.01
C PHE A 17 33.12 -12.36 12.27
N SER A 18 32.56 -11.23 12.69
CA SER A 18 31.53 -11.21 13.74
C SER A 18 30.41 -12.12 13.24
N HIS A 19 30.33 -13.33 13.76
CA HIS A 19 29.23 -14.23 13.45
C HIS A 19 28.00 -13.58 14.08
N CYS A 20 27.06 -13.11 13.26
CA CYS A 20 25.75 -12.72 13.74
C CYS A 20 25.12 -13.96 14.38
N GLU A 21 24.75 -13.89 15.66
CA GLU A 21 24.11 -15.03 16.31
C GLU A 21 22.74 -15.28 15.66
N PRO A 22 22.46 -16.51 15.18
CA PRO A 22 21.18 -16.81 14.57
C PRO A 22 20.02 -16.63 15.55
N LEU A 23 18.97 -15.93 15.14
CA LEU A 23 17.73 -15.84 15.89
C LEU A 23 16.85 -17.04 15.57
N ASN A 24 16.49 -17.82 16.58
CA ASN A 24 15.61 -18.98 16.42
C ASN A 24 14.17 -18.53 16.20
N VAL A 25 13.62 -18.80 15.02
CA VAL A 25 12.21 -18.54 14.71
C VAL A 25 11.34 -19.59 15.38
N THR A 26 10.34 -19.12 16.14
CA THR A 26 9.33 -19.99 16.75
C THR A 26 8.00 -19.74 16.07
N PHE A 27 7.50 -20.71 15.30
CA PHE A 27 6.20 -20.65 14.64
C PHE A 27 5.36 -21.87 15.03
N ARG A 28 4.33 -21.64 15.84
CA ARG A 28 3.45 -22.70 16.36
C ARG A 28 2.73 -23.40 15.21
N GLU A 29 2.43 -24.68 15.40
CA GLU A 29 1.70 -25.46 14.39
C GLU A 29 0.28 -24.93 14.15
N GLN A 30 -0.30 -24.27 15.15
CA GLN A 30 -1.63 -23.66 15.12
C GLN A 30 -1.57 -22.24 15.69
N PRO A 31 -2.42 -21.32 15.21
CA PRO A 31 -2.51 -19.96 15.74
C PRO A 31 -2.90 -20.00 17.23
N PRO A 32 -2.42 -19.03 18.04
CA PRO A 32 -2.85 -18.90 19.43
C PRO A 32 -4.38 -18.78 19.58
N ASN A 33 -4.91 -19.23 20.71
CA ASN A 33 -6.32 -19.02 21.02
C ASN A 33 -6.64 -17.53 21.09
N GLY A 34 -7.74 -17.12 20.44
CA GLY A 34 -8.18 -15.73 20.42
C GLY A 34 -7.53 -14.87 19.33
N THR A 35 -6.73 -15.46 18.42
CA THR A 35 -6.29 -14.76 17.21
C THR A 35 -7.49 -14.31 16.38
N THR A 36 -7.33 -13.20 15.67
CA THR A 36 -8.34 -12.56 14.83
C THR A 36 -8.75 -13.46 13.66
N SER A 37 -9.91 -13.14 13.07
CA SER A 37 -10.44 -13.87 11.92
C SER A 37 -9.53 -13.74 10.70
N ALA A 38 -9.63 -14.69 9.78
CA ALA A 38 -8.85 -14.67 8.55
C ALA A 38 -9.19 -13.44 7.69
N VAL A 39 -8.16 -12.80 7.13
CA VAL A 39 -8.28 -11.68 6.18
C VAL A 39 -8.05 -12.13 4.75
N ALA A 40 -8.67 -11.44 3.78
CA ALA A 40 -8.53 -11.72 2.35
C ALA A 40 -7.13 -11.34 1.82
N ASP A 41 -6.81 -11.77 0.60
CA ASP A 41 -5.51 -11.46 -0.04
C ASP A 41 -5.39 -10.02 -0.57
N ASN A 42 -6.52 -9.36 -0.83
CA ASN A 42 -6.58 -7.91 -1.03
C ASN A 42 -6.65 -7.12 0.29
N PHE A 43 -5.98 -7.60 1.35
CA PHE A 43 -5.93 -6.89 2.63
C PHE A 43 -5.37 -5.46 2.46
N LEU A 44 -4.39 -5.28 1.56
CA LEU A 44 -3.83 -3.98 1.23
C LEU A 44 -4.63 -3.29 0.12
N GLY A 45 -5.02 -2.05 0.38
CA GLY A 45 -5.54 -1.11 -0.60
C GLY A 45 -4.64 0.12 -0.74
N ILE A 46 -5.01 0.99 -1.67
CA ILE A 46 -4.37 2.29 -1.86
C ILE A 46 -5.42 3.39 -1.65
N SER A 47 -5.10 4.38 -0.82
CA SER A 47 -5.93 5.55 -0.57
C SER A 47 -5.35 6.74 -1.34
N PHE A 48 -6.20 7.44 -2.10
CA PHE A 48 -5.84 8.62 -2.87
C PHE A 48 -6.62 9.84 -2.39
N GLU A 49 -5.91 10.97 -2.31
CA GLU A 49 -6.52 12.28 -2.15
C GLU A 49 -7.25 12.68 -3.44
N LEU A 50 -8.51 13.11 -3.33
CA LEU A 50 -9.34 13.51 -4.47
C LEU A 50 -8.71 14.66 -5.25
N SER A 51 -8.21 15.67 -4.55
CA SER A 51 -7.79 16.95 -5.13
C SER A 51 -6.60 16.85 -6.10
N SER A 52 -5.90 15.72 -6.10
CA SER A 52 -4.76 15.43 -6.98
C SER A 52 -4.91 14.16 -7.81
N PHE A 53 -6.10 13.54 -7.77
CA PHE A 53 -6.35 12.26 -8.42
C PHE A 53 -6.09 12.34 -9.95
N ASP A 54 -6.41 13.46 -10.59
CA ASP A 54 -6.20 13.67 -12.03
C ASP A 54 -4.72 13.74 -12.43
N THR A 55 -3.85 14.21 -11.54
CA THR A 55 -2.41 14.26 -11.78
C THR A 55 -1.77 12.87 -11.81
N LEU A 56 -2.42 11.91 -11.16
CA LEU A 56 -1.97 10.53 -11.02
C LEU A 56 -2.65 9.59 -12.01
N TRP A 57 -3.95 9.77 -12.23
CA TRP A 57 -4.79 8.88 -13.04
C TRP A 57 -5.17 9.45 -14.40
N GLY A 58 -4.73 10.67 -14.72
CA GLY A 58 -5.11 11.39 -15.93
C GLY A 58 -6.33 12.27 -15.71
N SER A 59 -6.49 13.28 -16.56
CA SER A 59 -7.61 14.25 -16.48
C SER A 59 -8.82 13.85 -17.33
N THR A 60 -8.62 12.93 -18.27
CA THR A 60 -9.58 12.29 -19.16
C THR A 60 -9.15 10.83 -19.40
N VAL A 61 -10.05 9.99 -19.91
CA VAL A 61 -9.75 8.59 -20.26
C VAL A 61 -8.53 8.46 -21.20
N ASP A 62 -8.40 9.35 -22.18
CA ASP A 62 -7.30 9.35 -23.15
C ASP A 62 -5.94 9.77 -22.55
N THR A 63 -5.92 10.23 -21.30
CA THR A 63 -4.72 10.73 -20.61
C THR A 63 -4.32 9.87 -19.41
N ILE A 64 -4.93 8.68 -19.26
CA ILE A 64 -4.53 7.71 -18.23
C ILE A 64 -3.06 7.34 -18.44
N PRO A 65 -2.18 7.54 -17.44
CA PRO A 65 -0.76 7.25 -17.59
C PRO A 65 -0.47 5.74 -17.64
N ASP A 66 0.28 5.30 -18.65
CA ASP A 66 0.76 3.92 -18.77
C ASP A 66 1.49 3.44 -17.51
N ALA A 67 2.24 4.34 -16.86
CA ALA A 67 2.96 4.03 -15.63
C ALA A 67 2.02 3.68 -14.48
N MET A 68 0.91 4.42 -14.32
CA MET A 68 -0.09 4.14 -13.30
C MET A 68 -0.72 2.76 -13.52
N ILE A 69 -1.06 2.43 -14.76
CA ILE A 69 -1.57 1.11 -15.14
C ILE A 69 -0.58 0.01 -14.70
N ASN A 70 0.71 0.16 -15.03
CA ASN A 70 1.72 -0.81 -14.63
C ASN A 70 1.90 -0.90 -13.11
N TYR A 71 1.94 0.24 -12.40
CA TYR A 71 2.06 0.25 -10.94
C TYR A 71 0.93 -0.55 -10.26
N LEU A 72 -0.31 -0.35 -10.71
CA LEU A 72 -1.48 -1.04 -10.17
C LEU A 72 -1.52 -2.50 -10.58
N HIS A 73 -1.22 -2.82 -11.85
CA HIS A 73 -1.21 -4.19 -12.34
C HIS A 73 -0.12 -5.04 -11.67
N ASN A 74 1.05 -4.47 -11.36
CA ASN A 74 2.07 -5.17 -10.57
C ASN A 74 1.54 -5.65 -9.21
N ILE A 75 0.69 -4.86 -8.55
CA ILE A 75 0.08 -5.25 -7.27
C ILE A 75 -1.05 -6.26 -7.54
N ASN A 76 -1.92 -5.97 -8.51
CA ASN A 76 -3.11 -6.76 -8.79
C ASN A 76 -2.80 -8.22 -9.13
N VAL A 77 -1.80 -8.50 -9.96
CA VAL A 77 -1.46 -9.89 -10.37
C VAL A 77 -0.98 -10.79 -9.22
N ARG A 78 -0.74 -10.23 -8.04
CA ARG A 78 -0.35 -10.98 -6.83
C ARG A 78 -1.53 -11.32 -5.93
N THR A 79 -2.72 -10.80 -6.24
CA THR A 79 -3.94 -11.00 -5.45
C THR A 79 -5.03 -11.64 -6.31
N SER A 80 -5.86 -12.50 -5.71
CA SER A 80 -7.03 -13.08 -6.37
C SER A 80 -8.29 -12.24 -6.20
N ALA A 81 -8.43 -11.54 -5.07
CA ALA A 81 -9.52 -10.61 -4.85
C ALA A 81 -9.23 -9.24 -5.52
N PRO A 82 -10.27 -8.42 -5.80
CA PRO A 82 -10.09 -7.14 -6.49
C PRO A 82 -9.15 -6.18 -5.77
N LEU A 83 -8.28 -5.50 -6.51
CA LEU A 83 -7.43 -4.43 -5.98
C LEU A 83 -8.31 -3.29 -5.44
N ARG A 84 -8.10 -2.91 -4.19
CA ARG A 84 -8.93 -1.93 -3.48
C ARG A 84 -8.35 -0.52 -3.60
N ILE A 85 -9.15 0.40 -4.11
CA ILE A 85 -8.80 1.80 -4.29
C ILE A 85 -9.79 2.67 -3.51
N ARG A 86 -9.31 3.53 -2.61
CA ARG A 86 -10.13 4.52 -1.91
C ARG A 86 -9.83 5.90 -2.46
N VAL A 87 -10.85 6.69 -2.78
CA VAL A 87 -10.71 8.10 -3.18
C VAL A 87 -11.45 8.97 -2.17
N GLY A 88 -10.73 9.89 -1.53
CA GLY A 88 -11.26 10.70 -0.45
C GLY A 88 -10.24 11.74 0.01
N GLY A 89 -9.94 11.73 1.31
CA GLY A 89 -9.01 12.65 1.95
C GLY A 89 -9.69 13.98 2.30
N ASN A 90 -8.91 14.93 2.83
CA ASN A 90 -9.45 16.19 3.32
C ASN A 90 -10.13 17.01 2.21
N GLY A 91 -9.54 17.01 1.01
CA GLY A 91 -10.08 17.73 -0.14
C GLY A 91 -11.45 17.23 -0.58
N MET A 92 -11.83 15.97 -0.29
CA MET A 92 -13.17 15.45 -0.58
C MET A 92 -14.27 16.25 0.14
N ASP A 93 -14.08 16.54 1.43
CA ASP A 93 -15.09 17.23 2.23
C ASP A 93 -15.31 18.70 1.78
N GLY A 94 -14.28 19.32 1.22
CA GLY A 94 -14.34 20.69 0.68
C GLY A 94 -14.76 20.77 -0.78
N SER A 95 -14.86 19.64 -1.47
CA SER A 95 -15.10 19.58 -2.92
C SER A 95 -16.59 19.55 -3.26
N THR A 96 -16.90 19.93 -4.50
CA THR A 96 -18.27 19.93 -5.04
C THR A 96 -18.38 18.99 -6.24
N TYR A 97 -19.33 18.06 -6.19
CA TYR A 97 -19.64 17.23 -7.36
C TYR A 97 -20.46 18.02 -8.38
N VAL A 98 -20.04 18.09 -9.63
CA VAL A 98 -20.69 18.92 -10.68
C VAL A 98 -21.25 18.09 -11.83
N GLY A 99 -21.40 16.78 -11.65
CA GLY A 99 -21.97 15.87 -12.65
C GLY A 99 -21.23 15.94 -13.99
N SER A 100 -21.93 16.25 -15.07
CA SER A 100 -21.36 16.39 -16.43
C SER A 100 -20.99 17.83 -16.80
N SER A 101 -20.93 18.75 -15.84
CA SER A 101 -20.74 20.19 -16.13
C SER A 101 -19.33 20.55 -16.59
N ILE A 102 -18.34 19.71 -16.29
CA ILE A 102 -16.95 19.89 -16.70
C ILE A 102 -16.49 18.73 -17.60
N PRO A 103 -15.65 18.98 -18.62
CA PRO A 103 -15.22 17.96 -19.58
C PRO A 103 -14.02 17.13 -19.11
N LYS A 104 -13.46 17.44 -17.94
CA LYS A 104 -12.30 16.78 -17.33
C LYS A 104 -12.65 16.33 -15.92
N MET A 105 -11.81 15.48 -15.33
CA MET A 105 -12.04 14.89 -14.01
C MET A 105 -12.30 15.95 -12.93
N LEU A 106 -11.40 16.93 -12.80
CA LEU A 106 -11.47 17.95 -11.76
C LEU A 106 -10.97 19.34 -12.18
N GLU A 107 -11.43 20.34 -11.44
CA GLU A 107 -11.05 21.76 -11.53
C GLU A 107 -10.75 22.30 -10.13
N LEU A 108 -9.52 22.76 -9.91
CA LEU A 108 -9.17 23.52 -8.70
C LEU A 108 -10.04 24.77 -8.61
N THR A 109 -10.73 24.93 -7.48
CA THR A 109 -11.63 26.08 -7.25
C THR A 109 -10.96 27.22 -6.51
N ASP A 110 -9.89 26.93 -5.77
CA ASP A 110 -9.11 27.91 -5.03
C ASP A 110 -7.60 27.62 -5.16
N PRO A 111 -6.84 28.47 -5.89
CA PRO A 111 -5.39 28.32 -6.00
C PRO A 111 -4.63 28.65 -4.71
N ASP A 112 -5.27 29.36 -3.76
CA ASP A 112 -4.69 29.76 -2.48
C ASP A 112 -5.21 28.86 -1.32
N ALA A 113 -5.84 27.73 -1.65
CA ALA A 113 -6.38 26.79 -0.70
C ALA A 113 -5.31 26.32 0.30
N TYR A 114 -5.76 25.97 1.51
CA TYR A 114 -4.89 25.33 2.48
C TYR A 114 -4.34 24.01 1.90
N PHE A 115 -3.02 23.84 1.91
CA PHE A 115 -2.35 22.74 1.21
C PHE A 115 -2.81 21.32 1.64
N ASN A 116 -3.43 21.21 2.81
CA ASN A 116 -3.92 19.94 3.36
C ASN A 116 -5.45 19.79 3.26
N ASP A 117 -6.15 20.72 2.61
CA ASP A 117 -7.60 20.70 2.37
C ASP A 117 -7.90 21.51 1.08
N ILE A 118 -7.55 20.93 -0.07
CA ILE A 118 -7.67 21.59 -1.38
C ILE A 118 -9.03 21.24 -2.00
N PRO A 119 -9.98 22.19 -2.12
CA PRO A 119 -11.27 21.94 -2.73
C PRO A 119 -11.18 21.90 -4.27
N VAL A 120 -11.97 21.01 -4.88
CA VAL A 120 -12.13 20.92 -6.33
C VAL A 120 -13.61 20.84 -6.72
N ASN A 121 -13.92 21.26 -7.93
CA ASN A 121 -15.10 20.77 -8.64
C ASN A 121 -14.70 19.48 -9.34
N PHE A 122 -15.47 18.41 -9.21
CA PHE A 122 -15.20 17.14 -9.89
C PHE A 122 -16.46 16.54 -10.49
N GLY A 123 -16.32 15.77 -11.57
CA GLY A 123 -17.44 15.32 -12.39
C GLY A 123 -17.41 13.83 -12.74
N ARG A 124 -18.37 13.41 -13.57
CA ARG A 124 -18.55 12.02 -14.02
C ARG A 124 -17.31 11.40 -14.66
N VAL A 125 -16.41 12.22 -15.22
CA VAL A 125 -15.14 11.80 -15.80
C VAL A 125 -14.26 11.05 -14.79
N LEU A 126 -14.42 11.28 -13.48
CA LEU A 126 -13.81 10.47 -12.42
C LEU A 126 -14.15 8.98 -12.58
N PHE A 127 -15.45 8.67 -12.75
CA PHE A 127 -15.94 7.30 -12.90
C PHE A 127 -15.57 6.71 -14.26
N ASP A 128 -15.57 7.52 -15.33
CA ASP A 128 -15.11 7.08 -16.64
C ASP A 128 -13.65 6.61 -16.60
N ILE A 129 -12.79 7.35 -15.90
CA ILE A 129 -11.36 7.01 -15.71
C ILE A 129 -11.18 5.78 -14.82
N MET A 130 -11.93 5.67 -13.73
CA MET A 130 -11.91 4.48 -12.87
C MET A 130 -12.31 3.22 -13.65
N ASN A 131 -13.34 3.32 -14.49
CA ASN A 131 -13.80 2.23 -15.33
C ASN A 131 -12.78 1.87 -16.42
N ALA A 132 -12.16 2.86 -17.06
CA ALA A 132 -11.11 2.61 -18.05
C ALA A 132 -9.85 2.01 -17.42
N MET A 133 -9.46 2.42 -16.21
CA MET A 133 -8.37 1.79 -15.46
C MET A 133 -8.70 0.34 -15.11
N TYR A 134 -9.94 0.07 -14.66
CA TYR A 134 -10.40 -1.29 -14.41
C TYR A 134 -10.22 -2.16 -15.65
N ASP A 135 -10.64 -1.68 -16.83
CA ASP A 135 -10.58 -2.45 -18.07
C ASP A 135 -9.13 -2.80 -18.50
N GLU A 136 -8.12 -2.14 -17.93
CA GLU A 136 -6.70 -2.40 -18.16
C GLU A 136 -6.05 -3.27 -17.06
N VAL A 137 -6.48 -3.12 -15.81
CA VAL A 137 -5.82 -3.71 -14.62
C VAL A 137 -6.56 -4.90 -14.02
N GLU A 138 -7.85 -5.07 -14.32
CA GLU A 138 -8.84 -5.94 -13.64
C GLU A 138 -8.33 -7.20 -12.92
N PRO A 139 -8.92 -7.55 -11.73
CA PRO A 139 -10.10 -6.93 -11.12
C PRO A 139 -9.80 -5.80 -10.13
N MET A 140 -10.63 -4.74 -10.11
CA MET A 140 -10.53 -3.62 -9.14
C MET A 140 -11.87 -3.30 -8.47
N GLN A 141 -11.80 -2.71 -7.28
CA GLN A 141 -12.94 -2.20 -6.51
C GLN A 141 -12.63 -0.83 -5.90
N PHE A 142 -13.66 0.00 -5.82
CA PHE A 142 -13.53 1.41 -5.47
C PHE A 142 -14.35 1.76 -4.22
N ILE A 143 -13.74 2.53 -3.33
CA ILE A 143 -14.38 3.20 -2.21
C ILE A 143 -14.40 4.70 -2.48
N ILE A 144 -15.57 5.32 -2.41
CA ILE A 144 -15.76 6.73 -2.74
C ILE A 144 -16.16 7.52 -1.49
N GLY A 145 -15.39 8.55 -1.14
CA GLY A 145 -15.77 9.50 -0.08
C GLY A 145 -16.97 10.36 -0.47
N LEU A 146 -17.77 10.71 0.51
CA LEU A 146 -18.95 11.56 0.40
C LEU A 146 -18.83 12.67 1.46
N SER A 147 -18.93 13.94 1.06
CA SER A 147 -18.71 15.04 1.98
C SER A 147 -19.73 15.06 3.13
N MET A 148 -19.28 15.32 4.35
CA MET A 148 -20.14 15.60 5.52
C MET A 148 -19.93 17.02 6.07
N ARG A 149 -19.36 17.93 5.27
CA ARG A 149 -19.08 19.31 5.72
C ARG A 149 -20.33 20.19 5.79
N ASP A 150 -21.30 19.99 4.91
CA ASP A 150 -22.62 20.66 4.91
C ASP A 150 -23.81 19.69 4.76
N PRO A 151 -24.07 18.84 5.77
CA PRO A 151 -25.09 17.80 5.67
C PRO A 151 -26.53 18.33 5.69
N ALA A 152 -26.73 19.63 5.91
CA ALA A 152 -28.05 20.25 5.77
C ALA A 152 -28.44 20.53 4.31
N ASN A 153 -27.46 20.55 3.40
CA ASN A 153 -27.64 20.72 1.96
C ASN A 153 -27.02 19.51 1.22
N ASP A 154 -27.48 18.32 1.57
CA ASP A 154 -26.91 17.04 1.12
C ASP A 154 -27.19 16.69 -0.34
N GLN A 155 -27.99 17.47 -1.07
CA GLN A 155 -28.32 17.21 -2.48
C GLN A 155 -27.09 16.93 -3.36
N ASN A 156 -25.97 17.63 -3.13
CA ASN A 156 -24.72 17.38 -3.85
C ASN A 156 -24.15 15.97 -3.57
N VAL A 157 -24.20 15.57 -2.30
CA VAL A 157 -23.76 14.25 -1.81
C VAL A 157 -24.66 13.14 -2.36
N LEU A 158 -25.98 13.36 -2.37
CA LEU A 158 -26.95 12.42 -2.91
C LEU A 158 -26.76 12.22 -4.43
N GLU A 159 -26.46 13.28 -5.18
CA GLU A 159 -26.13 13.20 -6.61
C GLU A 159 -24.84 12.41 -6.86
N LEU A 160 -23.79 12.68 -6.08
CA LEU A 160 -22.55 11.92 -6.15
C LEU A 160 -22.76 10.44 -5.84
N ALA A 161 -23.47 10.12 -4.75
CA ALA A 161 -23.74 8.76 -4.33
C ALA A 161 -24.56 7.98 -5.37
N LYS A 162 -25.54 8.63 -5.98
CA LYS A 162 -26.32 8.05 -7.08
C LYS A 162 -25.46 7.73 -8.30
N ASP A 163 -24.62 8.68 -8.71
CA ASP A 163 -23.74 8.50 -9.87
C ASP A 163 -22.65 7.47 -9.61
N ALA A 164 -22.05 7.45 -8.42
CA ALA A 164 -21.10 6.42 -8.03
C ALA A 164 -21.72 5.03 -8.13
N ARG A 165 -22.94 4.84 -7.63
CA ARG A 165 -23.66 3.58 -7.71
C ARG A 165 -24.04 3.20 -9.13
N GLU A 166 -24.54 4.15 -9.93
CA GLU A 166 -24.95 3.91 -11.32
C GLU A 166 -23.75 3.57 -12.22
N LEU A 167 -22.65 4.32 -12.09
CA LEU A 167 -21.54 4.28 -13.05
C LEU A 167 -20.45 3.26 -12.70
N LEU A 168 -20.26 2.93 -11.41
CA LEU A 168 -19.32 1.89 -11.00
C LEU A 168 -19.99 0.51 -10.86
N GLY A 169 -21.29 0.46 -10.59
CA GLY A 169 -22.02 -0.81 -10.42
C GLY A 169 -21.36 -1.72 -9.38
N ASP A 170 -21.09 -2.97 -9.76
CA ASP A 170 -20.44 -3.97 -8.88
C ASP A 170 -18.98 -3.63 -8.52
N ARG A 171 -18.38 -2.63 -9.19
CA ARG A 171 -17.03 -2.12 -8.89
C ARG A 171 -17.05 -1.17 -7.68
N LEU A 172 -18.22 -0.66 -7.26
CA LEU A 172 -18.36 0.13 -6.03
C LEU A 172 -18.38 -0.80 -4.81
N ASP A 173 -17.32 -0.75 -4.00
CA ASP A 173 -17.23 -1.52 -2.75
C ASP A 173 -17.98 -0.82 -1.62
N ALA A 174 -17.71 0.46 -1.40
CA ALA A 174 -18.37 1.26 -0.37
C ALA A 174 -18.37 2.77 -0.68
N MET A 175 -19.24 3.51 0.01
CA MET A 175 -19.24 4.96 0.08
C MET A 175 -19.00 5.41 1.52
N LEU A 176 -18.05 6.32 1.75
CA LEU A 176 -17.66 6.75 3.09
C LEU A 176 -18.24 8.13 3.41
N LEU A 177 -19.04 8.24 4.48
CA LEU A 177 -19.62 9.51 4.92
C LEU A 177 -18.62 10.32 5.76
N GLY A 178 -18.06 11.35 5.15
CA GLY A 178 -17.09 12.28 5.72
C GLY A 178 -15.63 11.84 5.60
N ASN A 179 -14.72 12.72 5.99
CA ASN A 179 -13.31 12.45 6.23
C ASN A 179 -12.88 13.08 7.56
N GLU A 180 -12.47 12.27 8.55
CA GLU A 180 -11.99 12.75 9.85
C GLU A 180 -12.98 13.72 10.55
N PRO A 181 -14.27 13.36 10.71
CA PRO A 181 -15.28 14.24 11.29
C PRO A 181 -14.96 14.67 12.74
N ASP A 182 -14.13 13.90 13.43
CA ASP A 182 -13.58 14.22 14.76
C ASP A 182 -12.65 15.45 14.76
N LEU A 183 -12.19 15.90 13.59
CA LEU A 183 -11.35 17.07 13.41
C LEU A 183 -12.09 18.30 12.88
N TYR A 184 -13.37 18.20 12.51
CA TYR A 184 -14.13 19.33 11.94
C TYR A 184 -14.16 20.57 12.84
N ALA A 185 -14.25 20.37 14.16
CA ALA A 185 -14.16 21.46 15.13
C ALA A 185 -12.80 22.16 15.14
N GLY A 186 -11.72 21.37 15.02
CA GLY A 186 -10.34 21.86 15.05
C GLY A 186 -9.90 22.53 13.74
N HIS A 187 -10.45 22.10 12.61
CA HIS A 187 -10.16 22.66 11.29
C HIS A 187 -10.94 23.94 10.98
N GLY A 188 -11.82 24.39 11.89
CA GLY A 188 -12.62 25.59 11.71
C GLY A 188 -13.74 25.45 10.67
N THR A 189 -14.04 24.23 10.21
CA THR A 189 -15.13 23.96 9.27
C THR A 189 -16.48 23.94 9.99
N ARG A 190 -16.52 23.46 11.24
CA ARG A 190 -17.72 23.39 12.09
C ARG A 190 -17.42 23.93 13.49
N THR A 191 -18.30 24.72 14.08
CA THR A 191 -18.14 25.18 15.48
C THR A 191 -18.88 24.23 16.43
N ASP A 192 -18.27 23.88 17.57
CA ASP A 192 -18.87 23.03 18.62
C ASP A 192 -19.33 21.63 18.13
N TYR A 193 -18.62 21.07 17.14
CA TYR A 193 -18.93 19.77 16.55
C TYR A 193 -18.64 18.62 17.52
N ASN A 194 -19.63 17.75 17.73
CA ASN A 194 -19.58 16.65 18.71
C ASN A 194 -20.34 15.42 18.20
N LEU A 195 -20.20 14.29 18.90
CA LEU A 195 -20.79 13.00 18.52
C LEU A 195 -22.31 13.06 18.32
N THR A 196 -23.05 13.74 19.21
CA THR A 196 -24.51 13.85 19.09
C THR A 196 -24.91 14.55 17.80
N THR A 197 -24.23 15.65 17.47
CA THR A 197 -24.45 16.37 16.20
C THR A 197 -24.12 15.48 15.01
N TYR A 198 -22.96 14.81 15.05
CA TYR A 198 -22.50 13.92 13.98
C TYR A 198 -23.47 12.76 13.70
N ILE A 199 -23.92 12.05 14.74
CA ILE A 199 -24.86 10.92 14.60
C ILE A 199 -26.22 11.39 14.06
N SER A 200 -26.68 12.58 14.47
CA SER A 200 -27.92 13.16 13.94
C SER A 200 -27.79 13.55 12.46
N GLU A 201 -26.65 14.10 12.05
CA GLU A 201 -26.41 14.53 10.67
C GLU A 201 -26.21 13.35 9.73
N ILE A 202 -25.48 12.31 10.15
CA ILE A 202 -25.40 11.06 9.40
C ILE A 202 -26.78 10.42 9.24
N GLY A 203 -27.60 10.42 10.30
CA GLY A 203 -28.96 9.89 10.22
C GLY A 203 -29.83 10.60 9.20
N HIS A 204 -29.68 11.93 9.09
CA HIS A 204 -30.37 12.71 8.07
C HIS A 204 -29.95 12.29 6.66
N VAL A 205 -28.65 12.30 6.36
CA VAL A 205 -28.14 11.96 5.02
C VAL A 205 -28.46 10.51 4.63
N ILE A 206 -28.33 9.56 5.56
CA ILE A 206 -28.70 8.16 5.33
C ILE A 206 -30.20 8.04 5.05
N GLY A 207 -31.05 8.73 5.82
CA GLY A 207 -32.50 8.72 5.61
C GLY A 207 -32.89 9.24 4.22
N ASP A 208 -32.26 10.32 3.77
CA ASP A 208 -32.50 10.90 2.45
C ASP A 208 -31.98 9.97 1.33
N MET A 209 -30.86 9.26 1.54
CA MET A 209 -30.40 8.21 0.63
C MET A 209 -31.37 7.02 0.53
N GLU A 210 -31.96 6.60 1.65
CA GLU A 210 -32.97 5.52 1.70
C GLU A 210 -34.26 5.94 0.98
N GLU A 211 -34.75 7.16 1.24
CA GLU A 211 -35.97 7.69 0.61
C GLU A 211 -35.82 7.77 -0.92
N GLN A 212 -34.62 8.11 -1.41
CA GLN A 212 -34.31 8.13 -2.84
C GLN A 212 -33.92 6.77 -3.43
N GLY A 213 -33.84 5.71 -2.60
CA GLY A 213 -33.42 4.38 -3.03
C GLY A 213 -31.95 4.28 -3.48
N ILE A 214 -31.11 5.24 -3.08
CA ILE A 214 -29.67 5.28 -3.36
C ILE A 214 -28.94 4.17 -2.62
N ILE A 215 -29.45 3.74 -1.46
CA ILE A 215 -28.95 2.59 -0.70
C ILE A 215 -30.10 1.58 -0.52
N ASN A 216 -29.90 0.35 -1.00
CA ASN A 216 -30.86 -0.76 -0.85
C ASN A 216 -30.14 -2.00 -0.26
N GLY A 217 -29.17 -1.76 0.60
CA GLY A 217 -28.22 -2.73 1.16
C GLY A 217 -27.02 -2.02 1.76
N SER A 218 -26.12 -2.76 2.40
CA SER A 218 -24.93 -2.23 3.05
C SER A 218 -23.83 -1.90 2.02
N VAL A 219 -23.83 -0.65 1.55
CA VAL A 219 -22.74 -0.06 0.76
C VAL A 219 -22.07 1.11 1.50
N LEU A 220 -22.53 1.44 2.70
CA LEU A 220 -21.98 2.55 3.46
C LEU A 220 -20.80 2.09 4.33
N GLY A 221 -19.78 2.92 4.39
CA GLY A 221 -18.72 2.86 5.39
C GLY A 221 -18.61 4.17 6.15
N GLY A 222 -18.04 4.12 7.35
CA GLY A 222 -17.86 5.29 8.22
C GLY A 222 -17.33 4.85 9.58
N PRO A 223 -16.97 5.73 10.51
CA PRO A 223 -17.06 7.18 10.43
C PRO A 223 -15.85 7.88 9.81
N THR A 224 -14.80 7.14 9.41
CA THR A 224 -13.52 7.67 8.91
C THR A 224 -12.76 8.53 9.92
N ILE A 225 -12.98 8.33 11.22
CA ILE A 225 -12.31 9.08 12.29
C ILE A 225 -10.80 8.91 12.23
N CYS A 226 -10.08 9.95 12.65
CA CYS A 226 -8.63 9.88 12.82
C CYS A 226 -8.24 9.71 14.30
N CYS A 227 -7.82 10.84 14.84
CA CYS A 227 -6.86 11.01 15.92
C CYS A 227 -7.24 12.22 16.78
N GLY A 228 -8.46 12.72 16.60
CA GLY A 228 -9.10 13.70 17.46
C GLY A 228 -9.53 13.08 18.77
N GLN A 229 -10.66 13.53 19.30
CA GLN A 229 -11.14 13.10 20.62
C GLN A 229 -12.08 11.90 20.57
N TRP A 230 -12.37 11.35 19.38
CA TRP A 230 -13.34 10.26 19.22
C TRP A 230 -12.61 8.95 18.98
N SER A 231 -12.95 7.93 19.75
CA SER A 231 -12.64 6.54 19.40
C SER A 231 -13.79 5.91 18.61
N LEU A 232 -13.51 4.83 17.90
CA LEU A 232 -14.54 4.07 17.18
C LEU A 232 -15.59 3.54 18.16
N SER A 233 -15.18 3.12 19.35
CA SER A 233 -16.11 2.72 20.42
C SER A 233 -17.04 3.85 20.86
N ASP A 234 -16.55 5.09 20.95
CA ASP A 234 -17.40 6.23 21.33
C ASP A 234 -18.46 6.49 20.26
N VAL A 235 -18.07 6.43 18.98
CA VAL A 235 -18.98 6.69 17.86
C VAL A 235 -20.03 5.58 17.74
N ILE A 236 -19.63 4.31 17.86
CA ILE A 236 -20.55 3.16 17.89
C ILE A 236 -21.58 3.34 19.01
N GLN A 237 -21.11 3.57 20.25
CA GLN A 237 -22.00 3.72 21.41
C GLN A 237 -22.87 4.99 21.37
N ALA A 238 -22.49 6.00 20.59
CA ALA A 238 -23.30 7.19 20.36
C ALA A 238 -24.49 6.94 19.41
N GLY A 239 -24.56 5.77 18.76
CA GLY A 239 -25.66 5.35 17.91
C GLY A 239 -25.30 5.18 16.44
N LEU A 240 -24.02 4.90 16.11
CA LEU A 240 -23.65 4.56 14.72
C LEU A 240 -24.17 3.17 14.33
N ASP A 241 -24.25 2.26 15.29
CA ASP A 241 -24.72 0.87 15.18
C ASP A 241 -26.17 0.74 14.74
N GLN A 242 -26.96 1.82 14.82
CA GLN A 242 -28.35 1.82 14.35
C GLN A 242 -28.49 1.90 12.82
N TYR A 243 -27.41 2.13 12.07
CA TYR A 243 -27.42 2.32 10.62
C TYR A 243 -26.76 1.14 9.87
N PRO A 244 -27.13 0.89 8.59
CA PRO A 244 -26.71 -0.31 7.85
C PRO A 244 -25.29 -0.20 7.27
N TYR A 245 -24.28 -0.08 8.12
CA TYR A 245 -22.88 -0.02 7.70
C TYR A 245 -22.38 -1.38 7.18
N LYS A 246 -21.68 -1.34 6.04
CA LYS A 246 -20.87 -2.43 5.51
C LYS A 246 -19.54 -2.53 6.24
N TYR A 247 -18.93 -1.37 6.53
CA TYR A 247 -17.63 -1.27 7.17
C TYR A 247 -17.63 -0.18 8.23
N TYR A 248 -16.99 -0.45 9.36
CA TYR A 248 -16.46 0.61 10.20
C TYR A 248 -15.09 1.03 9.70
N THR A 249 -14.77 2.32 9.73
CA THR A 249 -13.56 2.87 9.10
C THR A 249 -12.87 3.88 9.99
N VAL A 250 -11.54 3.81 10.02
CA VAL A 250 -10.66 4.69 10.79
C VAL A 250 -9.43 5.08 9.95
N GLN A 251 -8.75 6.13 10.37
CA GLN A 251 -7.54 6.69 9.76
C GLN A 251 -6.52 6.92 10.86
N HIS A 252 -5.22 6.75 10.60
CA HIS A 252 -4.21 7.10 11.61
C HIS A 252 -2.80 7.19 11.06
N TYR A 253 -2.08 8.19 11.55
CA TYR A 253 -0.64 8.35 11.36
C TYR A 253 0.03 8.42 12.74
N PRO A 254 1.19 7.79 12.94
CA PRO A 254 1.94 7.90 14.20
C PRO A 254 2.31 9.33 14.58
N ASN A 255 2.54 10.19 13.58
CA ASN A 255 3.02 11.56 13.75
C ASN A 255 2.44 12.46 12.64
N HIS A 256 2.64 13.78 12.80
CA HIS A 256 2.29 14.78 11.80
C HIS A 256 3.39 15.83 11.61
N ALA A 257 3.48 16.39 10.40
CA ALA A 257 4.39 17.49 10.06
C ALA A 257 3.64 18.79 9.69
N CYS A 258 2.40 18.95 10.16
CA CYS A 258 1.56 20.11 9.82
C CYS A 258 2.14 21.46 10.26
N GLN A 259 3.00 21.48 11.29
CA GLN A 259 3.78 22.66 11.72
C GLN A 259 5.27 22.56 11.34
N GLY A 260 5.60 21.66 10.42
CA GLY A 260 6.95 21.37 9.96
C GLY A 260 7.64 20.22 10.71
N PRO A 261 8.87 19.87 10.28
CA PRO A 261 9.67 18.83 10.92
C PRO A 261 10.09 19.19 12.36
N ASN A 262 10.13 18.19 13.24
CA ASN A 262 10.60 18.27 14.61
C ASN A 262 11.33 16.96 15.00
N ASP A 263 11.85 16.90 16.23
CA ASP A 263 12.65 15.75 16.69
C ASP A 263 11.86 14.42 16.69
N ASP A 264 10.55 14.45 16.92
CA ASP A 264 9.71 13.25 16.98
C ASP A 264 9.35 12.75 15.57
N ASN A 265 8.90 13.64 14.69
CA ASN A 265 8.44 13.28 13.34
C ASN A 265 9.57 13.08 12.32
N THR A 266 10.84 13.28 12.72
CA THR A 266 12.04 12.96 11.94
C THR A 266 12.87 11.83 12.52
N ASN A 267 12.42 11.20 13.62
CA ASN A 267 13.13 10.13 14.29
C ASN A 267 12.99 8.79 13.57
N VAL A 268 13.97 8.43 12.74
CA VAL A 268 13.97 7.14 12.01
C VAL A 268 13.96 5.92 12.93
N THR A 269 14.54 6.01 14.14
CA THR A 269 14.59 4.90 15.10
C THR A 269 13.18 4.50 15.57
N TYR A 270 12.24 5.44 15.67
CA TYR A 270 10.83 5.11 15.95
C TYR A 270 10.24 4.18 14.88
N TYR A 271 10.51 4.47 13.60
CA TYR A 271 9.98 3.69 12.47
C TYR A 271 10.73 2.37 12.24
N LEU A 272 11.91 2.19 12.84
CA LEU A 272 12.64 0.92 12.87
C LEU A 272 12.39 0.12 14.17
N SER A 273 11.53 0.63 15.06
CA SER A 273 11.24 0.01 16.34
C SER A 273 9.93 -0.76 16.28
N HIS A 274 10.02 -2.09 16.14
CA HIS A 274 8.85 -2.97 16.07
C HIS A 274 7.94 -2.86 17.31
N LEU A 275 8.50 -2.56 18.49
CA LEU A 275 7.71 -2.40 19.72
C LEU A 275 6.74 -1.21 19.66
N GLU A 276 6.96 -0.22 18.78
CA GLU A 276 6.14 0.98 18.66
C GLU A 276 4.90 0.74 17.79
N VAL A 277 4.94 -0.26 16.90
CA VAL A 277 3.85 -0.56 15.96
C VAL A 277 2.61 -1.09 16.69
N GLY A 278 2.81 -1.91 17.72
CA GLY A 278 1.72 -2.44 18.55
C GLY A 278 0.90 -1.34 19.25
N PRO A 279 1.52 -0.44 20.03
CA PRO A 279 0.88 0.74 20.62
C PRO A 279 0.28 1.68 19.58
N TYR A 280 0.98 1.92 18.45
CA TYR A 280 0.44 2.72 17.35
C TYR A 280 -0.91 2.20 16.87
N LEU A 281 -1.16 0.88 16.87
CA LEU A 281 -2.43 0.24 16.46
C LEU A 281 -3.44 -0.03 17.57
N ALA A 282 -3.09 0.24 18.83
CA ALA A 282 -3.94 -0.14 19.96
C ALA A 282 -5.07 0.84 20.28
N TRP A 283 -5.01 2.09 19.78
CA TRP A 283 -5.89 3.19 20.20
C TRP A 283 -7.39 2.94 19.98
N ASN A 284 -7.75 2.05 19.03
CA ASN A 284 -9.13 1.71 18.69
C ASN A 284 -9.50 0.24 18.96
N SER A 285 -8.76 -0.46 19.82
CA SER A 285 -9.00 -1.89 20.11
C SER A 285 -10.43 -2.17 20.62
N ASP A 286 -10.97 -1.29 21.47
CA ASP A 286 -12.34 -1.44 22.00
C ASP A 286 -13.39 -1.29 20.90
N GLY A 287 -13.20 -0.35 19.97
CA GLY A 287 -14.07 -0.18 18.81
C GLY A 287 -14.02 -1.38 17.86
N ILE A 288 -12.85 -1.98 17.65
CA ILE A 288 -12.70 -3.22 16.86
C ILE A 288 -13.43 -4.39 17.53
N ALA A 289 -13.37 -4.47 18.87
CA ALA A 289 -14.08 -5.51 19.61
C ALA A 289 -15.61 -5.36 19.45
N LEU A 290 -16.15 -4.15 19.54
CA LEU A 290 -17.57 -3.88 19.30
C LEU A 290 -17.98 -4.19 17.85
N ALA A 291 -17.18 -3.75 16.87
CA ALA A 291 -17.41 -4.05 15.46
C ALA A 291 -17.53 -5.55 15.20
N LYS A 292 -16.70 -6.36 15.88
CA LYS A 292 -16.75 -7.82 15.79
C LYS A 292 -18.02 -8.40 16.41
N GLU A 293 -18.57 -7.80 17.46
CA GLU A 293 -19.87 -8.20 18.04
C GLU A 293 -21.02 -7.95 17.05
N ASP A 294 -20.90 -6.90 16.23
CA ASP A 294 -21.86 -6.54 15.18
C ASP A 294 -21.66 -7.29 13.84
N ASP A 295 -20.61 -8.11 13.72
CA ASP A 295 -20.16 -8.75 12.46
C ASP A 295 -19.84 -7.73 11.34
N ILE A 296 -19.34 -6.54 11.73
CA ILE A 296 -18.95 -5.46 10.81
C ILE A 296 -17.42 -5.39 10.71
N PRO A 297 -16.83 -5.59 9.52
CA PRO A 297 -15.39 -5.45 9.32
C PRO A 297 -14.90 -4.01 9.57
N VAL A 298 -13.71 -3.87 10.16
CA VAL A 298 -13.05 -2.57 10.35
C VAL A 298 -11.94 -2.36 9.32
N LEU A 299 -11.95 -1.23 8.62
CA LEU A 299 -10.91 -0.84 7.67
C LEU A 299 -10.08 0.33 8.20
N LEU A 300 -8.75 0.22 8.11
CA LEU A 300 -7.82 1.35 8.24
C LEU A 300 -7.72 2.03 6.87
N THR A 301 -8.65 2.93 6.58
CA THR A 301 -8.85 3.50 5.23
C THR A 301 -7.85 4.58 4.85
N GLU A 302 -7.00 5.00 5.80
CA GLU A 302 -5.89 5.89 5.53
C GLU A 302 -4.78 5.68 6.57
N TYR A 303 -3.59 5.28 6.11
CA TYR A 303 -2.39 5.30 6.94
C TYR A 303 -1.14 5.53 6.11
N ASN A 304 -0.14 6.15 6.73
CA ASN A 304 1.24 6.22 6.27
C ASN A 304 2.13 6.68 7.45
N THR A 305 3.40 7.01 7.20
CA THR A 305 4.37 7.38 8.27
C THR A 305 4.02 8.67 9.02
N VAL A 306 4.10 9.83 8.36
CA VAL A 306 3.90 11.14 8.99
C VAL A 306 2.88 11.92 8.16
N SER A 307 1.76 12.33 8.75
CA SER A 307 0.74 13.10 8.04
C SER A 307 1.20 14.51 7.65
N CYS A 308 0.37 15.25 6.89
CA CYS A 308 0.72 16.57 6.33
C CYS A 308 1.93 16.53 5.38
N GLY A 309 1.99 15.49 4.55
CA GLY A 309 2.95 15.36 3.45
C GLY A 309 4.27 14.64 3.78
N GLY A 310 4.44 14.19 5.02
CA GLY A 310 5.61 13.43 5.42
C GLY A 310 6.83 14.28 5.78
N THR A 311 7.93 13.61 6.13
CA THR A 311 9.23 14.21 6.45
C THR A 311 10.35 13.45 5.73
N ASN A 312 11.61 13.78 6.02
CA ASN A 312 12.79 13.13 5.46
C ASN A 312 12.87 11.61 5.70
N ILE A 313 12.08 11.05 6.62
CA ILE A 313 12.02 9.60 6.85
C ILE A 313 10.98 8.93 5.95
N SER A 314 9.99 9.67 5.47
CA SER A 314 8.78 9.12 4.84
C SER A 314 9.02 8.60 3.42
N SER A 315 10.06 9.09 2.76
CA SER A 315 10.48 8.68 1.42
C SER A 315 11.53 7.56 1.42
N THR A 316 11.88 7.03 2.60
CA THR A 316 13.03 6.14 2.77
C THR A 316 12.64 4.67 2.90
N PHE A 317 13.64 3.79 2.76
CA PHE A 317 13.47 2.36 2.98
C PHE A 317 13.01 2.01 4.40
N ALA A 318 13.32 2.83 5.41
CA ALA A 318 12.76 2.71 6.75
C ALA A 318 11.22 2.80 6.74
N ALA A 319 10.66 3.73 5.95
CA ALA A 319 9.21 3.84 5.79
C ALA A 319 8.62 2.60 5.11
N ALA A 320 9.30 2.04 4.12
CA ALA A 320 8.86 0.79 3.48
C ALA A 320 8.82 -0.39 4.46
N LEU A 321 9.85 -0.57 5.28
CA LEU A 321 9.88 -1.61 6.32
C LEU A 321 8.80 -1.38 7.39
N TRP A 322 8.61 -0.12 7.82
CA TRP A 322 7.57 0.24 8.77
C TRP A 322 6.16 -0.02 8.23
N LEU A 323 5.89 0.28 6.95
CA LEU A 323 4.60 0.02 6.31
C LEU A 323 4.28 -1.48 6.23
N ILE A 324 5.30 -2.33 6.03
CA ILE A 324 5.16 -3.80 6.08
C ILE A 324 4.81 -4.23 7.51
N ASP A 325 5.55 -3.74 8.50
CA ASP A 325 5.33 -4.06 9.91
C ASP A 325 3.93 -3.63 10.36
N ALA A 326 3.56 -2.36 10.13
CA ALA A 326 2.25 -1.82 10.44
C ALA A 326 1.11 -2.51 9.67
N GLY A 327 1.32 -2.85 8.40
CA GLY A 327 0.35 -3.59 7.60
C GLY A 327 0.05 -4.97 8.20
N LEU A 328 1.08 -5.77 8.49
CA LEU A 328 0.90 -7.09 9.11
C LEU A 328 0.34 -7.00 10.53
N LYS A 329 0.80 -6.01 11.30
CA LYS A 329 0.27 -5.76 12.64
C LYS A 329 -1.20 -5.37 12.60
N SER A 330 -1.65 -4.61 11.61
CA SER A 330 -3.07 -4.24 11.49
C SER A 330 -3.96 -5.48 11.25
N ALA A 331 -3.52 -6.43 10.42
CA ALA A 331 -4.23 -7.71 10.26
C ALA A 331 -4.26 -8.51 11.58
N GLU A 332 -3.15 -8.58 12.31
CA GLU A 332 -3.08 -9.22 13.64
C GLU A 332 -4.01 -8.54 14.66
N ARG A 333 -4.18 -7.22 14.57
CA ARG A 333 -5.07 -6.43 15.44
C ARG A 333 -6.55 -6.48 15.06
N GLY A 334 -6.91 -7.15 13.97
CA GLY A 334 -8.30 -7.42 13.62
C GLY A 334 -8.91 -6.46 12.62
N PHE A 335 -8.10 -5.60 11.99
CA PHE A 335 -8.53 -4.91 10.79
C PHE A 335 -8.78 -5.92 9.66
N SER A 336 -9.69 -5.58 8.74
CA SER A 336 -10.04 -6.38 7.56
C SER A 336 -9.50 -5.79 6.25
N GLY A 337 -8.86 -4.63 6.33
CA GLY A 337 -8.09 -4.02 5.26
C GLY A 337 -7.38 -2.76 5.73
N ALA A 338 -6.27 -2.42 5.08
CA ALA A 338 -5.48 -1.24 5.35
C ALA A 338 -5.08 -0.54 4.04
N TYR A 339 -5.18 0.79 3.98
CA TYR A 339 -4.99 1.55 2.75
C TYR A 339 -3.84 2.56 2.88
N ILE A 340 -2.75 2.32 2.13
CA ILE A 340 -1.60 3.22 2.13
C ILE A 340 -1.99 4.50 1.38
N HIS A 341 -1.84 5.65 2.04
CA HIS A 341 -2.28 6.93 1.47
C HIS A 341 -1.22 7.56 0.57
N THR A 342 -1.66 8.12 -0.56
CA THR A 342 -0.86 8.85 -1.54
C THR A 342 -1.59 10.11 -2.01
N ARG A 343 -0.81 11.14 -2.36
CA ARG A 343 -1.28 12.50 -2.63
C ARG A 343 -0.61 13.10 -3.86
N GLU A 344 -0.72 14.41 -4.05
CA GLU A 344 -0.08 15.14 -5.14
C GLU A 344 1.44 14.92 -5.21
N ALA A 345 2.02 15.18 -6.37
CA ALA A 345 3.45 15.02 -6.63
C ALA A 345 4.32 15.77 -5.59
N GLY A 346 5.38 15.12 -5.10
CA GLY A 346 6.36 15.71 -4.17
C GLY A 346 6.08 15.45 -2.68
N ILE A 347 4.96 14.81 -2.37
CA ILE A 347 4.65 14.35 -1.01
C ILE A 347 5.58 13.18 -0.64
N GLN A 348 6.21 13.26 0.54
CA GLN A 348 7.34 12.40 0.88
C GLN A 348 6.95 10.93 1.08
N TYR A 349 5.70 10.67 1.50
CA TYR A 349 5.22 9.30 1.71
C TYR A 349 4.53 8.68 0.50
N ASN A 350 4.55 9.34 -0.66
CA ASN A 350 3.87 8.85 -1.86
C ASN A 350 4.42 7.49 -2.30
N LEU A 351 3.53 6.67 -2.87
CA LEU A 351 3.90 5.43 -3.54
C LEU A 351 4.63 5.72 -4.86
N PHE A 352 4.21 6.77 -5.55
CA PHE A 352 4.75 7.17 -6.84
C PHE A 352 4.45 8.65 -7.07
N ASP A 353 5.29 9.29 -7.87
CA ASP A 353 5.10 10.64 -8.35
C ASP A 353 5.10 10.67 -9.89
N PRO A 354 4.21 11.46 -10.51
CA PRO A 354 4.25 11.70 -11.93
C PRO A 354 5.53 12.47 -12.30
N PRO A 355 5.97 12.40 -13.56
CA PRO A 355 7.18 13.08 -14.00
C PRO A 355 7.09 14.59 -13.75
N ALA A 356 8.18 15.16 -13.22
CA ALA A 356 8.37 16.60 -13.24
C ALA A 356 8.44 17.11 -14.70
N SER A 357 8.19 18.40 -14.91
CA SER A 357 8.20 19.02 -16.26
C SER A 357 9.52 18.85 -17.05
N THR A 358 10.59 18.45 -16.38
CA THR A 358 11.93 18.22 -16.94
C THR A 358 12.26 16.75 -17.23
N SER A 359 11.35 15.82 -16.92
CA SER A 359 11.51 14.37 -17.10
C SER A 359 10.28 13.78 -17.79
N SER A 360 10.43 12.61 -18.40
CA SER A 360 9.30 11.78 -18.85
C SER A 360 9.07 10.56 -17.95
N GLU A 361 9.94 10.33 -16.98
CA GLU A 361 9.91 9.15 -16.11
C GLU A 361 9.17 9.45 -14.80
N TRP A 362 8.29 8.52 -14.42
CA TRP A 362 7.70 8.48 -13.10
C TRP A 362 8.75 8.14 -12.05
N ILE A 363 8.55 8.64 -10.84
CA ILE A 363 9.41 8.35 -9.69
C ILE A 363 8.66 7.37 -8.79
N THR A 364 9.28 6.23 -8.48
CA THR A 364 8.73 5.28 -7.50
C THR A 364 9.21 5.68 -6.10
N GLY A 365 8.28 5.85 -5.16
CA GLY A 365 8.61 6.06 -3.76
C GLY A 365 8.93 4.74 -3.05
N ALA A 366 9.79 4.79 -2.02
CA ALA A 366 10.07 3.63 -1.18
C ALA A 366 8.81 2.91 -0.64
N PRO A 367 7.74 3.62 -0.21
CA PRO A 367 6.47 3.01 0.20
C PRO A 367 5.86 2.04 -0.81
N TYR A 368 6.08 2.20 -2.12
CA TYR A 368 5.52 1.29 -3.12
C TYR A 368 6.08 -0.12 -3.03
N TYR A 369 7.34 -0.27 -2.61
CA TYR A 369 7.92 -1.59 -2.40
C TYR A 369 7.27 -2.33 -1.20
N ALA A 370 6.74 -1.60 -0.22
CA ALA A 370 5.93 -2.19 0.84
C ALA A 370 4.60 -2.75 0.29
N ALA A 371 3.93 -2.00 -0.59
CA ALA A 371 2.72 -2.45 -1.25
C ALA A 371 2.95 -3.72 -2.08
N LEU A 372 4.04 -3.79 -2.86
CA LEU A 372 4.42 -5.00 -3.61
C LEU A 372 4.69 -6.20 -2.68
N PHE A 373 5.46 -5.99 -1.61
CA PHE A 373 5.79 -7.03 -0.64
C PHE A 373 4.52 -7.59 0.01
N LEU A 374 3.65 -6.71 0.49
CA LEU A 374 2.42 -7.10 1.18
C LEU A 374 1.42 -7.78 0.25
N ALA A 375 1.29 -7.34 -1.00
CA ALA A 375 0.43 -7.98 -2.00
C ALA A 375 0.79 -9.45 -2.24
N GLU A 376 2.07 -9.82 -2.08
CA GLU A 376 2.54 -11.20 -2.22
C GLU A 376 2.51 -11.99 -0.90
N THR A 377 2.34 -11.28 0.24
CA THR A 377 2.33 -11.87 1.58
C THR A 377 1.02 -12.58 1.88
N PHE A 378 -0.12 -12.06 1.43
CA PHE A 378 -1.42 -12.67 1.69
C PHE A 378 -1.80 -13.70 0.61
N SER A 379 -2.61 -14.68 0.99
CA SER A 379 -2.98 -15.85 0.19
C SER A 379 -4.48 -15.90 -0.08
N ALA A 380 -4.86 -16.40 -1.25
CA ALA A 380 -6.26 -16.46 -1.70
C ALA A 380 -7.17 -17.29 -0.78
N SER A 381 -6.60 -18.25 -0.05
CA SER A 381 -7.30 -19.07 0.94
C SER A 381 -7.70 -18.31 2.22
N GLY A 382 -7.35 -17.04 2.34
CA GLY A 382 -7.49 -16.25 3.57
C GLY A 382 -6.31 -16.46 4.52
N ASN A 383 -6.13 -15.50 5.43
CA ASN A 383 -4.87 -15.32 6.16
C ASN A 383 -5.10 -15.01 7.64
N ILE A 384 -4.52 -15.79 8.52
CA ILE A 384 -4.47 -15.49 9.96
C ILE A 384 -3.04 -15.04 10.27
N VAL A 385 -2.87 -13.75 10.56
CA VAL A 385 -1.55 -13.16 10.84
C VAL A 385 -1.27 -13.18 12.33
N VAL A 386 -0.07 -13.62 12.70
CA VAL A 386 0.43 -13.59 14.08
C VAL A 386 1.80 -12.95 14.15
N ASP A 387 1.99 -12.11 15.16
CA ASP A 387 3.30 -11.64 15.55
C ASP A 387 4.05 -12.75 16.29
N LEU A 388 5.27 -13.08 15.87
CA LEU A 388 6.05 -14.17 16.47
C LEU A 388 6.82 -13.74 17.73
N ASN A 389 6.79 -12.45 18.10
CA ASN A 389 7.57 -11.87 19.20
C ASN A 389 9.03 -12.34 19.17
N LEU A 390 9.65 -12.27 17.99
CA LEU A 390 10.96 -12.85 17.73
C LEU A 390 11.99 -12.24 18.68
N ASN A 391 12.61 -13.07 19.52
CA ASN A 391 13.61 -12.63 20.50
C ASN A 391 13.13 -11.46 21.38
N ASP A 392 11.86 -11.50 21.80
CA ASP A 392 11.21 -10.49 22.63
C ASP A 392 11.07 -9.11 21.97
N SER A 393 10.94 -9.07 20.64
CA SER A 393 10.81 -7.84 19.84
C SER A 393 9.65 -6.93 20.26
N LEU A 394 8.61 -7.47 20.91
CA LEU A 394 7.47 -6.69 21.40
C LEU A 394 7.78 -5.88 22.67
N HIS A 395 8.85 -6.22 23.40
CA HIS A 395 9.17 -5.60 24.69
C HIS A 395 10.60 -5.07 24.76
N ASN A 396 11.45 -5.43 23.81
CA ASN A 396 12.86 -5.07 23.79
C ASN A 396 13.12 -3.85 22.87
N PRO A 397 13.43 -2.66 23.42
CA PRO A 397 13.74 -1.46 22.63
C PRO A 397 15.05 -1.49 21.86
N SER A 398 15.86 -2.53 22.05
CA SER A 398 17.08 -2.76 21.27
C SER A 398 16.90 -3.85 20.21
N ALA A 399 15.69 -4.39 20.03
CA ALA A 399 15.43 -5.37 18.98
C ALA A 399 15.56 -4.73 17.60
N THR A 400 16.44 -5.27 16.78
CA THR A 400 16.62 -4.89 15.36
C THR A 400 16.01 -5.93 14.42
N SER A 401 15.12 -6.78 14.94
CA SER A 401 14.49 -7.83 14.17
C SER A 401 13.09 -8.11 14.68
N ALA A 402 12.20 -8.42 13.75
CA ALA A 402 10.84 -8.84 14.00
C ALA A 402 10.45 -9.95 13.03
N ALA A 403 9.38 -10.69 13.35
CA ALA A 403 8.86 -11.68 12.44
C ALA A 403 7.36 -11.89 12.63
N TYR A 404 6.67 -12.16 11.52
CA TYR A 404 5.27 -12.54 11.48
C TYR A 404 5.12 -13.94 10.90
N GLY A 405 4.17 -14.71 11.44
CA GLY A 405 3.71 -15.96 10.85
C GLY A 405 2.35 -15.74 10.20
N VAL A 406 2.14 -16.34 9.03
CA VAL A 406 0.87 -16.29 8.31
C VAL A 406 0.37 -17.72 8.17
N TYR A 407 -0.80 -18.00 8.77
CA TYR A 407 -1.54 -19.23 8.51
C TYR A 407 -2.58 -19.00 7.41
N ASP A 408 -2.99 -20.05 6.72
CA ASP A 408 -4.20 -20.02 5.92
C ASP A 408 -5.47 -19.91 6.80
N ALA A 409 -6.65 -19.71 6.20
CA ALA A 409 -7.91 -19.69 6.95
C ALA A 409 -8.25 -21.03 7.64
N GLY A 410 -7.60 -22.12 7.22
CA GLY A 410 -7.67 -23.45 7.83
C GLY A 410 -6.72 -23.64 9.02
N SER A 411 -5.99 -22.59 9.43
CA SER A 411 -4.99 -22.61 10.51
C SER A 411 -3.72 -23.43 10.21
N THR A 412 -3.41 -23.66 8.93
CA THR A 412 -2.15 -24.29 8.50
C THR A 412 -1.07 -23.22 8.29
N ARG A 413 0.16 -23.47 8.75
CA ARG A 413 1.29 -22.56 8.52
C ARG A 413 1.56 -22.42 7.01
N GLY A 414 1.51 -21.20 6.48
CA GLY A 414 1.79 -20.93 5.06
C GLY A 414 3.08 -20.15 4.86
N LYS A 415 3.24 -19.02 5.55
CA LYS A 415 4.35 -18.08 5.29
C LYS A 415 4.96 -17.51 6.57
N ILE A 416 6.19 -17.00 6.45
CA ILE A 416 6.89 -16.24 7.47
C ILE A 416 7.42 -14.96 6.84
N VAL A 417 7.17 -13.81 7.49
CA VAL A 417 7.82 -12.54 7.17
C VAL A 417 8.93 -12.30 8.18
N LEU A 418 10.14 -12.03 7.70
CA LEU A 418 11.31 -11.72 8.51
C LEU A 418 11.73 -10.28 8.23
N LEU A 419 11.86 -9.47 9.28
CA LEU A 419 12.25 -8.07 9.19
C LEU A 419 13.61 -7.87 9.87
N ASN A 420 14.60 -7.38 9.11
CA ASN A 420 15.86 -6.88 9.64
C ASN A 420 15.80 -5.34 9.66
N LEU A 421 15.57 -4.81 10.86
CA LEU A 421 15.37 -3.39 11.13
C LEU A 421 16.68 -2.70 11.58
N SER A 422 17.84 -3.32 11.34
CA SER A 422 19.15 -2.76 11.72
C SER A 422 19.46 -1.47 10.96
N GLU A 423 19.42 -0.34 11.67
CA GLU A 423 19.83 0.97 11.15
C GLU A 423 21.29 0.98 10.67
N LYS A 424 22.15 0.17 11.28
CA LYS A 424 23.59 0.10 10.98
C LYS A 424 23.93 -0.71 9.73
N GLY A 425 22.95 -1.41 9.17
CA GLY A 425 23.15 -2.28 8.02
C GLY A 425 23.73 -3.66 8.36
N ASP A 426 23.66 -4.06 9.63
CA ASP A 426 24.14 -5.38 10.07
C ASP A 426 23.22 -6.49 9.52
N GLU A 427 23.81 -7.51 8.91
CA GLU A 427 23.08 -8.71 8.47
C GLU A 427 22.49 -9.47 9.66
N GLN A 428 21.31 -10.07 9.48
CA GLN A 428 20.68 -10.96 10.45
C GLN A 428 20.46 -12.35 9.86
N VAL A 429 20.82 -13.37 10.63
CA VAL A 429 20.55 -14.79 10.33
C VAL A 429 19.35 -15.24 11.15
N TYR A 430 18.37 -15.88 10.50
CA TYR A 430 17.19 -16.46 11.13
C TYR A 430 17.26 -17.98 10.99
N ALA A 431 17.28 -18.70 12.11
CA ALA A 431 17.23 -20.14 12.12
C ALA A 431 15.78 -20.61 12.06
N ILE A 432 15.45 -21.41 11.04
CA ILE A 432 14.16 -22.06 10.84
C ILE A 432 14.29 -23.52 11.29
N PRO A 433 13.73 -23.91 12.45
CA PRO A 433 13.87 -25.27 12.95
C PRO A 433 13.14 -26.31 12.09
N ALA A 434 13.65 -27.55 12.11
CA ALA A 434 13.11 -28.69 11.34
C ALA A 434 11.61 -28.98 11.54
N ASN A 435 11.05 -28.59 12.69
CA ASN A 435 9.63 -28.80 12.99
C ASN A 435 8.71 -27.74 12.37
N ILE A 436 9.26 -26.72 11.70
CA ILE A 436 8.47 -25.72 10.97
C ILE A 436 8.12 -26.22 9.58
N THR A 437 9.11 -26.65 8.82
CA THR A 437 8.93 -27.14 7.46
C THR A 437 10.12 -27.99 7.04
N ALA A 438 9.91 -28.92 6.10
CA ALA A 438 10.98 -29.71 5.49
C ALA A 438 11.67 -28.98 4.32
N SER A 439 11.04 -27.95 3.76
CA SER A 439 11.61 -27.09 2.73
C SER A 439 10.93 -25.72 2.73
N LEU A 440 11.60 -24.73 2.14
CA LEU A 440 11.03 -23.41 1.96
C LEU A 440 11.63 -22.72 0.75
N HIS A 441 10.97 -21.65 0.34
CA HIS A 441 11.49 -20.73 -0.65
C HIS A 441 11.20 -19.28 -0.26
N TYR A 442 12.08 -18.36 -0.62
CA TYR A 442 11.97 -16.98 -0.15
C TYR A 442 12.48 -15.95 -1.15
N ARG A 443 11.96 -14.72 -1.01
CA ARG A 443 12.35 -13.51 -1.75
C ARG A 443 12.77 -12.43 -0.78
N LEU A 444 13.67 -11.55 -1.24
CA LEU A 444 14.22 -10.47 -0.42
C LEU A 444 13.75 -9.11 -0.93
N LEU A 445 13.44 -8.24 0.02
CA LEU A 445 13.30 -6.80 -0.16
C LEU A 445 14.56 -6.12 0.42
N LEU A 446 15.32 -5.44 -0.43
CA LEU A 446 16.66 -4.94 -0.08
C LEU A 446 16.88 -3.49 -0.51
N ALA A 447 17.68 -2.77 0.27
CA ALA A 447 18.24 -1.48 -0.06
C ALA A 447 19.65 -1.32 0.56
N PRO A 448 20.52 -0.42 0.06
CA PRO A 448 21.85 -0.19 0.63
C PRO A 448 21.85 0.37 2.06
N SER A 449 20.78 1.03 2.49
CA SER A 449 20.60 1.54 3.85
C SER A 449 19.14 1.83 4.14
N VAL A 450 18.79 2.01 5.42
CA VAL A 450 17.43 2.44 5.83
C VAL A 450 17.03 3.81 5.29
N LEU A 451 17.99 4.68 4.94
CA LEU A 451 17.73 6.02 4.39
C LEU A 451 17.70 6.06 2.85
N GLU A 452 17.85 4.91 2.18
CA GLU A 452 17.75 4.83 0.72
C GLU A 452 16.33 5.22 0.26
N THR A 453 16.22 5.96 -0.83
CA THR A 453 14.93 6.42 -1.38
C THR A 453 14.61 5.85 -2.76
N SER A 454 15.58 5.23 -3.44
CA SER A 454 15.49 4.89 -4.86
C SER A 454 16.03 3.52 -5.23
N ASN A 455 17.21 3.13 -4.72
CA ASN A 455 17.86 1.86 -5.03
C ASN A 455 17.31 0.72 -4.14
N ILE A 456 16.02 0.46 -4.29
CA ILE A 456 15.29 -0.56 -3.54
C ILE A 456 14.89 -1.67 -4.52
N SER A 457 15.02 -2.92 -4.10
CA SER A 457 14.68 -4.07 -4.94
C SER A 457 13.77 -5.05 -4.22
N TRP A 458 12.76 -5.55 -4.92
CA TRP A 458 11.94 -6.69 -4.52
C TRP A 458 12.27 -7.88 -5.41
N ALA A 459 12.71 -8.99 -4.82
CA ALA A 459 13.08 -10.21 -5.55
C ALA A 459 14.09 -9.96 -6.67
N GLY A 460 15.09 -9.10 -6.44
CA GLY A 460 16.11 -8.74 -7.43
C GLY A 460 15.66 -7.73 -8.50
N GLN A 461 14.41 -7.26 -8.46
CA GLN A 461 13.86 -6.29 -9.40
C GLN A 461 13.70 -4.91 -8.78
N THR A 462 14.04 -3.87 -9.54
CA THR A 462 13.70 -2.47 -9.24
C THR A 462 12.50 -2.03 -10.09
N VAL A 463 11.88 -0.90 -9.78
CA VAL A 463 10.81 -0.33 -10.58
C VAL A 463 11.36 0.78 -11.48
N GLY A 464 11.10 0.68 -12.78
CA GLY A 464 11.52 1.67 -13.78
C GLY A 464 10.51 2.82 -13.93
N GLY A 465 10.88 3.83 -14.73
CA GLY A 465 10.10 5.05 -14.92
C GLY A 465 8.74 4.91 -15.63
N LEU A 466 8.38 3.73 -16.15
CA LEU A 466 7.03 3.38 -16.61
C LEU A 466 6.31 2.48 -15.60
N GLY A 467 6.75 2.41 -14.35
CA GLY A 467 6.18 1.49 -13.36
C GLY A 467 6.47 0.01 -13.64
N GLN A 468 7.34 -0.31 -14.61
CA GLN A 468 7.70 -1.69 -14.97
C GLN A 468 8.72 -2.27 -13.99
N LEU A 469 8.58 -3.55 -13.63
CA LEU A 469 9.61 -4.26 -12.88
C LEU A 469 10.79 -4.61 -13.79
N VAL A 470 12.00 -4.17 -13.42
CA VAL A 470 13.25 -4.32 -14.18
C VAL A 470 14.23 -5.17 -13.39
N GLY A 471 14.82 -6.16 -14.04
CA GLY A 471 15.76 -7.10 -13.43
C GLY A 471 15.25 -8.54 -13.47
N ASN A 472 16.05 -9.46 -12.93
CA ASN A 472 15.65 -10.86 -12.82
C ASN A 472 14.85 -11.07 -11.54
N GLN A 473 13.85 -11.96 -11.61
CA GLN A 473 13.13 -12.42 -10.42
C GLN A 473 13.94 -13.50 -9.72
N ASP A 474 14.51 -13.15 -8.57
CA ASP A 474 15.33 -14.05 -7.77
C ASP A 474 14.49 -14.67 -6.64
N THR A 475 14.43 -15.99 -6.60
CA THR A 475 13.85 -16.77 -5.50
C THR A 475 14.87 -17.80 -5.03
N PHE A 476 15.06 -17.88 -3.72
CA PHE A 476 15.96 -18.84 -3.08
C PHE A 476 15.19 -20.04 -2.58
N TYR A 477 15.77 -21.24 -2.69
CA TYR A 477 15.15 -22.50 -2.27
C TYR A 477 16.07 -23.21 -1.27
N LEU A 478 15.52 -23.68 -0.15
CA LEU A 478 16.26 -24.35 0.90
C LEU A 478 15.59 -25.67 1.29
N ASP A 479 16.41 -26.72 1.43
CA ASP A 479 16.05 -27.94 2.16
C ASP A 479 16.21 -27.66 3.66
N CYS A 480 15.15 -27.96 4.42
CA CYS A 480 15.03 -27.68 5.85
C CYS A 480 14.66 -28.95 6.64
N ILE A 481 14.91 -30.16 6.11
CA ILE A 481 14.64 -31.44 6.80
C ILE A 481 15.31 -31.48 8.19
N ASP A 482 16.53 -30.96 8.31
CA ASP A 482 17.29 -30.85 9.56
C ASP A 482 17.24 -29.43 10.16
N GLY A 483 16.35 -28.57 9.65
CA GLY A 483 16.35 -27.13 9.85
C GLY A 483 17.28 -26.42 8.88
N CYS A 484 17.09 -25.11 8.74
CA CYS A 484 17.83 -24.28 7.78
C CYS A 484 17.96 -22.85 8.30
N THR A 485 18.66 -22.00 7.56
CA THR A 485 18.83 -20.58 7.91
C THR A 485 18.48 -19.69 6.75
N VAL A 486 17.71 -18.64 7.02
CA VAL A 486 17.45 -17.54 6.08
C VAL A 486 18.30 -16.35 6.52
N THR A 487 19.07 -15.80 5.60
CA THR A 487 19.93 -14.63 5.87
C THR A 487 19.34 -13.41 5.21
N VAL A 488 19.15 -12.34 5.99
CA VAL A 488 18.59 -11.07 5.51
C VAL A 488 19.62 -9.96 5.74
N PRO A 489 20.21 -9.39 4.67
CA PRO A 489 21.06 -8.21 4.77
C PRO A 489 20.37 -7.06 5.52
N GLY A 490 21.16 -6.28 6.26
CA GLY A 490 20.65 -5.12 6.99
C GLY A 490 20.71 -3.85 6.15
N ALA A 491 19.69 -3.00 6.12
CA ALA A 491 18.31 -3.31 6.48
C ALA A 491 17.63 -4.08 5.34
N GLY A 492 16.59 -4.86 5.66
CA GLY A 492 15.91 -5.66 4.65
C GLY A 492 14.75 -6.47 5.22
N ALA A 493 14.00 -7.10 4.32
CA ALA A 493 12.96 -8.05 4.68
C ALA A 493 13.02 -9.30 3.81
N ALA A 494 12.53 -10.41 4.33
CA ALA A 494 12.28 -11.63 3.57
C ALA A 494 10.83 -12.06 3.70
N LEU A 495 10.22 -12.45 2.58
CA LEU A 495 8.99 -13.23 2.57
C LEU A 495 9.38 -14.67 2.31
N VAL A 496 9.02 -15.56 3.22
CA VAL A 496 9.31 -16.99 3.18
C VAL A 496 8.00 -17.74 3.01
N ILE A 497 7.89 -18.57 1.97
CA ILE A 497 6.80 -19.52 1.77
C ILE A 497 7.28 -20.90 2.23
N LEU A 498 6.49 -21.56 3.07
CA LEU A 498 6.80 -22.88 3.60
C LEU A 498 6.35 -23.98 2.63
N GLY A 499 7.20 -24.98 2.46
CA GLY A 499 6.96 -26.12 1.56
C GLY A 499 7.59 -25.93 0.18
N GLU A 500 7.34 -26.92 -0.67
CA GLU A 500 7.76 -26.90 -2.06
C GLU A 500 6.91 -25.89 -2.86
N PRO A 501 7.43 -25.34 -3.96
CA PRO A 501 6.73 -24.30 -4.75
C PRO A 501 5.38 -24.72 -5.34
N ASP A 502 5.16 -26.03 -5.48
CA ASP A 502 3.94 -26.62 -6.04
C ASP A 502 2.97 -27.13 -4.96
N ASP A 503 3.31 -27.03 -3.67
CA ASP A 503 2.56 -27.59 -2.55
C ASP A 503 1.58 -26.59 -1.90
N GLY A 504 1.17 -25.53 -2.60
CA GLY A 504 0.20 -24.55 -2.10
C GLY A 504 0.42 -23.15 -2.65
N ASP A 505 0.71 -22.20 -1.75
CA ASP A 505 1.06 -20.83 -2.12
C ASP A 505 2.36 -20.80 -2.91
N SER A 506 2.41 -19.92 -3.90
CA SER A 506 3.59 -19.71 -4.74
C SER A 506 3.79 -18.22 -4.98
N PHE A 507 5.04 -17.79 -5.12
CA PHE A 507 5.33 -16.45 -5.60
C PHE A 507 4.81 -16.21 -7.01
N TYR A 508 4.47 -14.96 -7.31
CA TYR A 508 4.18 -14.56 -8.68
C TYR A 508 5.46 -14.67 -9.52
N TYR A 509 5.37 -15.32 -10.68
CA TYR A 509 6.44 -15.39 -11.67
C TYR A 509 5.96 -14.85 -13.01
N GLY A 510 6.77 -14.00 -13.63
CA GLY A 510 6.52 -13.45 -14.95
C GLY A 510 6.62 -11.93 -15.00
N ASN A 511 6.24 -11.38 -16.15
CA ASN A 511 6.25 -9.95 -16.38
C ASN A 511 4.85 -9.37 -16.07
N SER A 512 4.76 -8.54 -15.05
CA SER A 512 3.54 -7.81 -14.69
C SER A 512 3.41 -6.46 -15.40
N THR A 513 4.27 -6.15 -16.36
CA THR A 513 4.17 -4.93 -17.17
C THR A 513 3.24 -5.17 -18.34
N ILE A 514 2.15 -4.40 -18.42
CA ILE A 514 1.13 -4.52 -19.48
C ILE A 514 1.14 -3.34 -20.45
N LYS A 515 1.67 -2.20 -20.03
CA LYS A 515 1.95 -1.05 -20.91
C LYS A 515 3.45 -0.96 -21.16
N GLY A 516 3.87 -1.38 -22.35
CA GLY A 516 5.28 -1.47 -22.74
C GLY A 516 5.79 -0.25 -23.53
N PHE A 517 7.09 -0.28 -23.88
CA PHE A 517 7.77 0.70 -24.75
C PHE A 517 7.30 0.72 -26.22
N GLU A 518 6.10 0.20 -26.53
CA GLU A 518 5.54 0.24 -27.89
C GLU A 518 4.87 1.59 -28.19
N SER A 519 5.65 2.67 -28.08
CA SER A 519 5.31 3.98 -28.66
C SER A 519 6.52 4.71 -29.28
N ILE A 520 7.74 4.13 -29.25
CA ILE A 520 8.92 4.68 -29.94
C ILE A 520 9.09 4.11 -31.37
N ASN A 521 8.22 3.18 -31.82
CA ASN A 521 8.24 2.67 -33.20
C ASN A 521 6.98 3.01 -34.03
N GLY A 522 6.41 4.18 -33.79
CA GLY A 522 5.45 4.80 -34.70
C GLY A 522 6.15 5.51 -35.87
N SER A 523 6.15 4.88 -37.05
CA SER A 523 6.51 5.41 -38.38
C SER A 523 7.96 5.30 -38.87
N VAL A 524 8.38 4.08 -39.19
CA VAL A 524 9.03 3.87 -40.50
C VAL A 524 8.24 2.80 -41.25
N ASN A 525 7.31 3.25 -42.08
CA ASN A 525 6.69 2.43 -43.10
C ASN A 525 7.80 1.96 -44.07
N PHE A 526 8.38 0.79 -43.83
CA PHE A 526 8.98 0.03 -44.93
C PHE A 526 7.86 -0.70 -45.65
N ALA A 527 7.11 0.04 -46.47
CA ALA A 527 6.49 -0.57 -47.64
C ALA A 527 7.65 -1.11 -48.51
N PRO A 528 7.70 -2.40 -48.85
CA PRO A 528 8.66 -2.86 -49.84
C PRO A 528 8.22 -2.24 -51.17
N ASP A 529 8.95 -1.23 -51.61
CA ASP A 529 8.73 -0.58 -52.89
C ASP A 529 9.03 -1.61 -54.00
N ILE A 530 7.95 -2.21 -54.54
CA ILE A 530 7.96 -3.28 -55.55
C ILE A 530 8.72 -2.83 -56.82
N LEU A 531 8.95 -1.52 -56.99
CA LEU A 531 9.71 -0.96 -58.09
C LEU A 531 11.24 -1.18 -57.96
N THR A 532 11.77 -1.27 -56.74
CA THR A 532 13.21 -1.42 -56.49
C THR A 532 13.69 -2.87 -56.69
N VAL A 533 12.81 -3.84 -56.42
CA VAL A 533 13.09 -5.28 -56.63
C VAL A 533 13.06 -5.64 -58.13
N LEU A 534 12.21 -4.99 -58.92
CA LEU A 534 12.17 -5.19 -60.38
C LEU A 534 13.37 -4.55 -61.11
N LEU A 535 13.99 -3.50 -60.57
CA LEU A 535 15.17 -2.89 -61.17
C LEU A 535 16.44 -3.72 -60.96
N MET A 536 16.55 -4.47 -59.84
CA MET A 536 17.70 -5.36 -59.60
C MET A 536 17.67 -6.65 -60.44
N ILE A 537 16.49 -7.14 -60.80
CA ILE A 537 16.36 -8.34 -61.65
C ILE A 537 16.70 -8.03 -63.12
N LEU A 538 16.47 -6.81 -63.62
CA LEU A 538 16.82 -6.45 -65.00
C LEU A 538 18.34 -6.26 -65.21
N VAL A 539 19.08 -5.80 -64.19
CA VAL A 539 20.53 -5.57 -64.30
C VAL A 539 21.33 -6.88 -64.25
N HIS A 540 20.84 -7.91 -63.56
CA HIS A 540 21.49 -9.24 -63.55
C HIS A 540 21.32 -10.03 -64.85
N VAL A 541 20.29 -9.74 -65.66
CA VAL A 541 20.08 -10.42 -66.95
C VAL A 541 20.90 -9.80 -68.09
N LEU A 542 21.35 -8.54 -67.98
CA LEU A 542 22.15 -7.88 -69.02
C LEU A 542 23.68 -8.11 -68.89
N VAL A 543 24.18 -8.59 -67.75
CA VAL A 543 25.63 -8.78 -67.52
C VAL A 543 26.11 -10.21 -67.85
N MET A 544 25.21 -11.14 -68.20
CA MET A 544 25.58 -12.51 -68.60
C MET A 544 25.51 -12.80 -70.12
N ARG A 545 25.41 -11.77 -70.98
CA ARG A 545 25.59 -11.93 -72.43
C ARG A 545 26.32 -10.73 -73.06
N THR A 546 27.63 -10.66 -72.85
CA THR A 546 28.63 -10.14 -73.81
C THR A 546 29.98 -10.76 -73.49
#